data_AF-A0A7X9Q8P7-F1
#
_entry.id   AF-A0A7X9Q8P7-F1
#
_cell.length_a   1.000
_cell.length_b   1.000
_cell.length_c   1.000
_cell.angle_alpha   90.00
_cell.angle_beta   90.00
_cell.angle_gamma   90.00
#
_symmetry.space_group_name_H-M   'P 1'
#
loop_
_entity.id
_entity.type
_entity.pdbx_description
1 polymer ?
#
loop_
_entity_poly.entity_id
_entity_poly.type
_entity_poly.pdbx_seq_one_letter_code
_entity_poly.pdbx_strand_id
1 'polypeptide(L)'
;MKKILSLVLMLAVLLTCFTSALASEEKVFQVSSQPEGVGDKVHYPWQNMLLLDSLVFRTLFLAENDLTTLKDDLAKADYELSEDRLTYVIELIEGNKWSDGEDITAEDVAFSIKFNLRVAISNGIFTTAFNKIVGAAEWKDGSADDLAGLVVDGNKITITLTAPYSAFAPTLAQFAILPEHILKDEDPLELYNSSFWTNPVASGMFKVGEMSTGNYFTLVPNEYYAGKAPKIQKVVNHFVNDPITAIQSGLMDFYNSNSPGNNIRNCKT
;
A
#
# COMPACT_ATOMS: atom_id res chain seq x y z
N MET A 1 47.14 45.46 -8.12
CA MET A 1 46.74 44.10 -8.59
C MET A 1 46.40 43.14 -7.45
N LYS A 2 47.24 42.96 -6.41
CA LYS A 2 46.94 42.03 -5.29
C LYS A 2 45.64 42.31 -4.51
N LYS A 3 45.23 43.58 -4.34
CA LYS A 3 43.98 43.95 -3.63
C LYS A 3 42.69 43.68 -4.43
N ILE A 4 42.76 43.67 -5.77
CA ILE A 4 41.61 43.40 -6.64
C ILE A 4 41.38 41.88 -6.74
N LEU A 5 42.45 41.08 -6.76
CA LEU A 5 42.37 39.62 -6.77
C LEU A 5 41.75 39.05 -5.48
N SER A 6 42.02 39.68 -4.33
CA SER A 6 41.46 39.25 -3.04
C SER A 6 39.97 39.57 -2.91
N LEU A 7 39.47 40.63 -3.58
CA LEU A 7 38.06 41.00 -3.55
C LEU A 7 37.22 40.10 -4.46
N VAL A 8 37.76 39.71 -5.62
CA VAL A 8 37.11 38.79 -6.56
C VAL A 8 37.03 37.36 -5.98
N LEU A 9 38.06 36.91 -5.26
CA LEU A 9 38.05 35.61 -4.59
C LEU A 9 37.02 35.56 -3.44
N MET A 10 36.87 36.66 -2.69
CA MET A 10 35.89 36.75 -1.61
C MET A 10 34.45 36.81 -2.14
N LEU A 11 34.22 37.48 -3.28
CA LEU A 11 32.92 37.54 -3.94
C LEU A 11 32.53 36.19 -4.57
N ALA A 12 33.49 35.43 -5.10
CA ALA A 12 33.25 34.08 -5.63
C ALA A 12 32.92 33.06 -4.52
N VAL A 13 33.60 33.14 -3.36
CA VAL A 13 33.30 32.31 -2.19
C VAL A 13 31.94 32.65 -1.57
N LEU A 14 31.57 33.94 -1.54
CA LEU A 14 30.23 34.39 -1.12
C LEU A 14 29.14 33.91 -2.09
N LEU A 15 29.41 33.87 -3.40
CA LEU A 15 28.44 33.37 -4.38
C LEU A 15 28.22 31.85 -4.27
N THR A 16 29.27 31.07 -3.99
CA THR A 16 29.16 29.62 -3.77
C THR A 16 28.44 29.26 -2.46
N CYS A 17 28.58 30.08 -1.41
CA CYS A 17 27.83 29.89 -0.15
C CYS A 17 26.35 30.24 -0.26
N PHE A 18 25.95 31.10 -1.19
CA PHE A 18 24.54 31.48 -1.37
C PHE A 18 23.75 30.48 -2.23
N THR A 19 24.40 29.73 -3.12
CA THR A 19 23.71 28.70 -3.92
C THR A 19 23.39 27.42 -3.15
N SER A 20 24.07 27.14 -2.04
CA SER A 20 23.78 25.96 -1.21
C SER A 20 22.63 26.15 -0.21
N ALA A 21 22.05 27.35 -0.11
CA ALA A 21 21.04 27.70 0.90
C ALA A 21 19.59 27.75 0.38
N LEU A 22 19.32 27.27 -0.84
CA LEU A 22 17.98 27.28 -1.45
C LEU A 22 17.50 25.93 -2.00
N ALA A 23 18.18 24.82 -1.67
CA ALA A 23 17.50 23.54 -1.73
C ALA A 23 16.46 23.55 -0.60
N SER A 24 15.16 23.56 -0.94
CA SER A 24 14.14 23.32 0.09
C SER A 24 14.49 22.01 0.76
N GLU A 25 14.65 22.01 2.08
CA GLU A 25 14.95 20.81 2.85
C GLU A 25 13.96 19.71 2.44
N GLU A 26 14.48 18.58 1.95
CA GLU A 26 13.65 17.46 1.50
C GLU A 26 12.75 17.06 2.68
N LYS A 27 11.43 17.07 2.47
CA LYS A 27 10.49 16.69 3.53
C LYS A 27 10.52 15.19 3.69
N VAL A 28 11.36 14.72 4.60
CA VAL A 28 11.52 13.31 4.94
C VAL A 28 10.65 12.98 6.15
N PHE A 29 9.87 11.91 6.04
CA PHE A 29 9.13 11.32 7.15
C PHE A 29 9.82 10.04 7.62
N GLN A 30 10.22 10.02 8.88
CA GLN A 30 10.97 8.93 9.48
C GLN A 30 10.01 8.01 10.27
N VAL A 31 10.01 6.73 9.93
CA VAL A 31 9.23 5.71 10.62
C VAL A 31 10.09 4.49 10.90
N SER A 32 9.56 3.54 11.66
CA SER A 32 10.23 2.28 11.88
C SER A 32 9.27 1.10 11.86
N SER A 33 9.81 -0.04 11.48
CA SER A 33 9.16 -1.33 11.63
C SER A 33 10.13 -2.32 12.26
N GLN A 34 9.60 -3.42 12.78
CA GLN A 34 10.43 -4.59 13.03
C GLN A 34 10.79 -5.24 11.69
N PRO A 35 11.98 -5.80 11.54
CA PRO A 35 12.33 -6.54 10.33
C PRO A 35 11.54 -7.85 10.25
N GLU A 36 10.97 -8.13 9.09
CA GLU A 36 10.55 -9.50 8.73
C GLU A 36 11.75 -10.25 8.16
N GLY A 37 11.98 -11.48 8.63
CA GLY A 37 13.14 -12.26 8.21
C GLY A 37 14.47 -11.50 8.42
N VAL A 38 15.16 -11.20 7.33
CA VAL A 38 16.44 -10.44 7.34
C VAL A 38 16.27 -8.95 7.05
N GLY A 39 15.03 -8.44 6.96
CA GLY A 39 14.74 -7.04 6.65
C GLY A 39 15.09 -6.67 5.22
N ASP A 40 14.75 -7.52 4.26
CA ASP A 40 14.99 -7.36 2.81
C ASP A 40 13.70 -7.11 2.01
N LYS A 41 12.58 -6.92 2.70
CA LYS A 41 11.23 -6.85 2.13
C LYS A 41 10.37 -5.82 2.85
N VAL A 42 9.37 -5.30 2.14
CA VAL A 42 8.25 -4.59 2.75
C VAL A 42 7.27 -5.57 3.39
N HIS A 43 6.43 -5.07 4.28
CA HIS A 43 5.42 -5.86 4.96
C HIS A 43 4.36 -6.39 3.97
N TYR A 44 3.82 -7.57 4.26
CA TYR A 44 2.83 -8.24 3.41
C TYR A 44 1.39 -7.75 3.70
N PRO A 45 0.74 -7.03 2.76
CA PRO A 45 -0.48 -6.25 3.07
C PRO A 45 -1.70 -7.11 3.38
N TRP A 46 -1.76 -8.36 2.92
CA TRP A 46 -2.89 -9.25 3.18
C TRP A 46 -2.85 -9.91 4.55
N GLN A 47 -1.74 -9.85 5.29
CA GLN A 47 -1.71 -10.25 6.69
C GLN A 47 -2.29 -9.15 7.58
N ASN A 48 -1.89 -7.90 7.33
CA ASN A 48 -2.43 -6.72 8.00
C ASN A 48 -2.09 -5.47 7.17
N MET A 49 -3.04 -4.59 6.92
CA MET A 49 -2.74 -3.34 6.19
C MET A 49 -2.24 -2.28 7.17
N LEU A 50 -0.93 -2.06 7.21
CA LEU A 50 -0.30 -1.05 8.08
C LEU A 50 -0.08 0.28 7.33
N LEU A 51 0.43 1.29 8.06
CA LEU A 51 0.68 2.62 7.50
C LEU A 51 1.55 2.57 6.24
N LEU A 52 2.65 1.80 6.25
CA LEU A 52 3.55 1.74 5.10
C LEU A 52 2.88 1.05 3.92
N ASP A 53 2.09 0.02 4.18
CA ASP A 53 1.34 -0.70 3.14
C ASP A 53 0.30 0.20 2.48
N SER A 54 -0.40 1.04 3.25
CA SER A 54 -1.39 1.98 2.70
C SER A 54 -0.78 3.14 1.91
N LEU A 55 0.53 3.36 2.02
CA LEU A 55 1.25 4.28 1.15
C LEU A 55 1.63 3.65 -0.19
N VAL A 56 1.81 2.32 -0.23
CA VAL A 56 2.31 1.54 -1.38
C VAL A 56 1.19 0.87 -2.16
N PHE A 57 0.13 0.42 -1.50
CA PHE A 57 -0.97 -0.33 -2.09
C PHE A 57 -2.31 0.33 -1.82
N ARG A 58 -3.19 0.27 -2.83
CA ARG A 58 -4.55 0.80 -2.80
C ARG A 58 -5.57 -0.31 -2.68
N THR A 59 -6.76 0.09 -2.24
CA THR A 59 -7.94 -0.76 -2.01
C THR A 59 -9.05 -0.34 -2.98
N LEU A 60 -10.16 -1.06 -3.02
CA LEU A 60 -11.28 -0.62 -3.87
C LEU A 60 -11.89 0.69 -3.35
N PHE A 61 -12.01 0.81 -2.03
CA PHE A 61 -12.60 1.96 -1.35
C PHE A 61 -11.68 2.44 -0.22
N LEU A 62 -11.84 3.69 0.17
CA LEU A 62 -11.35 4.19 1.46
C LEU A 62 -12.47 4.12 2.51
N ALA A 63 -12.11 3.82 3.75
CA ALA A 63 -13.05 3.90 4.87
C ALA A 63 -12.81 5.19 5.68
N GLU A 64 -13.89 5.84 6.09
CA GLU A 64 -13.83 6.95 7.03
C GLU A 64 -13.54 6.45 8.46
N ASN A 65 -13.40 7.40 9.40
CA ASN A 65 -13.10 7.10 10.81
C ASN A 65 -14.18 6.24 11.51
N ASP A 66 -15.38 6.14 10.94
CA ASP A 66 -16.45 5.25 11.44
C ASP A 66 -16.34 3.80 10.91
N LEU A 67 -15.33 3.54 10.06
CA LEU A 67 -15.01 2.25 9.44
C LEU A 67 -16.13 1.66 8.57
N THR A 68 -17.16 2.43 8.25
CA THR A 68 -18.36 1.94 7.56
C THR A 68 -18.80 2.85 6.42
N THR A 69 -18.58 4.16 6.54
CA THR A 69 -18.74 5.11 5.46
C THR A 69 -17.57 4.94 4.48
N LEU A 70 -17.89 4.61 3.23
CA LEU A 70 -16.93 4.35 2.18
C LEU A 70 -16.78 5.55 1.24
N LYS A 71 -15.57 5.77 0.74
CA LYS A 71 -15.23 6.75 -0.30
C LYS A 71 -14.51 6.08 -1.46
N ASP A 72 -14.60 6.73 -2.60
CA ASP A 72 -13.93 6.30 -3.83
C ASP A 72 -12.42 6.12 -3.64
N ASP A 73 -11.88 5.06 -4.25
CA ASP A 73 -10.44 4.91 -4.45
C ASP A 73 -10.11 4.32 -5.83
N LEU A 74 -9.90 3.01 -5.93
CA LEU A 74 -9.81 2.31 -7.22
C LEU A 74 -11.18 2.08 -7.85
N ALA A 75 -12.24 2.08 -7.05
CA ALA A 75 -13.62 1.93 -7.48
C ALA A 75 -14.54 2.98 -6.88
N LYS A 76 -15.70 3.19 -7.50
CA LYS A 76 -16.77 4.05 -6.97
C LYS A 76 -17.39 3.40 -5.74
N ALA A 77 -17.43 4.12 -4.62
CA ALA A 77 -18.03 3.62 -3.38
C ALA A 77 -19.56 3.50 -3.46
N ASP A 78 -20.19 4.17 -4.43
CA ASP A 78 -21.60 4.00 -4.79
C ASP A 78 -21.80 2.75 -5.66
N TYR A 79 -21.62 1.58 -5.06
CA TYR A 79 -21.85 0.28 -5.70
C TYR A 79 -23.33 -0.11 -5.63
N GLU A 80 -23.79 -0.90 -6.60
CA GLU A 80 -25.15 -1.46 -6.56
C GLU A 80 -25.18 -2.69 -5.65
N LEU A 81 -26.18 -2.78 -4.78
CA LEU A 81 -26.45 -3.96 -3.94
C LEU A 81 -27.87 -4.46 -4.22
N SER A 82 -28.00 -5.74 -4.58
CA SER A 82 -29.29 -6.37 -4.82
C SER A 82 -30.20 -6.35 -3.59
N GLU A 83 -31.52 -6.43 -3.80
CA GLU A 83 -32.52 -6.39 -2.72
C GLU A 83 -32.33 -7.50 -1.67
N ASP A 84 -31.89 -8.68 -2.10
CA ASP A 84 -31.56 -9.81 -1.22
C ASP A 84 -30.22 -9.65 -0.48
N ARG A 85 -29.46 -8.59 -0.80
CA ARG A 85 -28.15 -8.24 -0.24
C ARG A 85 -27.07 -9.28 -0.51
N LEU A 86 -27.16 -9.98 -1.64
CA LEU A 86 -26.21 -11.00 -2.05
C LEU A 86 -25.26 -10.56 -3.16
N THR A 87 -25.70 -9.68 -4.05
CA THR A 87 -24.96 -9.31 -5.26
C THR A 87 -24.50 -7.87 -5.19
N TYR A 88 -23.19 -7.68 -5.29
CA TYR A 88 -22.52 -6.38 -5.38
C TYR A 88 -22.09 -6.15 -6.82
N VAL A 89 -22.43 -5.00 -7.40
CA VAL A 89 -21.88 -4.56 -8.70
C VAL A 89 -21.03 -3.32 -8.46
N ILE A 90 -19.72 -3.48 -8.66
CA ILE A 90 -18.71 -2.47 -8.34
C ILE A 90 -18.10 -1.98 -9.65
N GLU A 91 -18.09 -0.67 -9.86
CA GLU A 91 -17.50 -0.04 -11.04
C GLU A 91 -16.14 0.56 -10.68
N LEU A 92 -15.10 0.17 -11.42
CA LEU A 92 -13.76 0.73 -11.27
C LEU A 92 -13.67 2.13 -11.86
N ILE A 93 -12.80 2.94 -11.27
CA ILE A 93 -12.43 4.26 -11.78
C ILE A 93 -11.29 4.08 -12.78
N GLU A 94 -11.53 4.51 -14.02
CA GLU A 94 -10.55 4.40 -15.11
C GLU A 94 -9.34 5.32 -14.93
N GLY A 95 -8.24 5.00 -15.60
CA GLY A 95 -7.02 5.83 -15.65
C GLY A 95 -6.09 5.70 -14.45
N ASN A 96 -6.39 4.80 -13.51
CA ASN A 96 -5.48 4.41 -12.45
C ASN A 96 -4.36 3.50 -13.00
N LYS A 97 -3.13 3.74 -12.57
CA LYS A 97 -1.94 3.03 -13.04
C LYS A 97 -1.11 2.47 -11.91
N TRP A 98 -0.50 1.33 -12.17
CA TRP A 98 0.57 0.74 -11.39
C TRP A 98 1.85 1.58 -11.55
N SER A 99 2.81 1.40 -10.63
CA SER A 99 4.08 2.16 -10.62
C SER A 99 5.03 1.82 -11.77
N ASP A 100 4.74 0.76 -12.54
CA ASP A 100 5.41 0.39 -13.79
C ASP A 100 4.72 0.98 -15.03
N GLY A 101 3.57 1.66 -14.87
CA GLY A 101 2.83 2.35 -15.92
C GLY A 101 1.67 1.55 -16.52
N GLU A 102 1.53 0.27 -16.18
CA GLU A 102 0.40 -0.57 -16.58
C GLU A 102 -0.90 -0.07 -15.94
N ASP A 103 -2.04 -0.31 -16.60
CA ASP A 103 -3.34 0.08 -16.08
C ASP A 103 -3.78 -0.85 -14.94
N ILE A 104 -4.43 -0.28 -13.91
CA ILE A 104 -5.11 -1.07 -12.88
C ILE A 104 -6.51 -1.42 -13.40
N THR A 105 -6.80 -2.71 -13.47
CA THR A 105 -8.01 -3.23 -14.14
C THR A 105 -8.91 -4.03 -13.20
N ALA A 106 -10.11 -4.37 -13.68
CA ALA A 106 -11.02 -5.24 -12.96
C ALA A 106 -10.47 -6.67 -12.82
N GLU A 107 -9.58 -7.08 -13.73
CA GLU A 107 -8.90 -8.38 -13.67
C GLU A 107 -7.89 -8.44 -12.52
N ASP A 108 -7.15 -7.36 -12.24
CA ASP A 108 -6.27 -7.30 -11.06
C ASP A 108 -7.02 -7.52 -9.74
N VAL A 109 -8.24 -6.98 -9.65
CA VAL A 109 -9.11 -7.15 -8.48
C VAL A 109 -9.61 -8.58 -8.40
N ALA A 110 -10.08 -9.14 -9.53
CA ALA A 110 -10.57 -10.50 -9.58
C ALA A 110 -9.46 -11.50 -9.25
N PHE A 111 -8.28 -11.32 -9.84
CA PHE A 111 -7.05 -12.02 -9.52
C PHE A 111 -6.76 -11.93 -8.03
N SER A 112 -6.71 -10.73 -7.45
CA SER A 112 -6.39 -10.53 -6.03
C SER A 112 -7.32 -11.32 -5.10
N ILE A 113 -8.64 -11.27 -5.33
CA ILE A 113 -9.64 -12.00 -4.54
C ILE A 113 -9.46 -13.52 -4.70
N LYS A 114 -9.32 -14.00 -5.94
CA LYS A 114 -9.11 -15.43 -6.26
C LYS A 114 -7.81 -15.95 -5.63
N PHE A 115 -6.73 -15.19 -5.75
CA PHE A 115 -5.41 -15.55 -5.24
C PHE A 115 -5.42 -15.59 -3.70
N ASN A 116 -6.07 -14.62 -3.04
CA ASN A 116 -6.20 -14.60 -1.57
C ASN A 116 -6.93 -15.82 -0.99
N LEU A 117 -7.86 -16.44 -1.72
CA LEU A 117 -8.51 -17.69 -1.27
C LEU A 117 -7.53 -18.88 -1.15
N ARG A 118 -6.39 -18.81 -1.83
CA ARG A 118 -5.41 -19.90 -1.95
C ARG A 118 -4.08 -19.62 -1.23
N VAL A 119 -3.85 -18.40 -0.74
CA VAL A 119 -2.59 -18.08 -0.04
C VAL A 119 -2.48 -18.78 1.31
N ALA A 120 -1.24 -19.06 1.72
CA ALA A 120 -0.95 -19.67 3.03
C ALA A 120 -1.20 -18.70 4.20
N ILE A 121 -0.95 -17.40 4.00
CA ILE A 121 -1.09 -16.36 5.01
C ILE A 121 -2.05 -15.29 4.49
N SER A 122 -3.10 -15.04 5.26
CA SER A 122 -4.07 -13.95 5.03
C SER A 122 -4.75 -13.61 6.35
N ASN A 123 -5.19 -12.37 6.50
CA ASN A 123 -6.01 -11.95 7.62
C ASN A 123 -7.35 -12.68 7.61
N GLY A 124 -7.81 -13.08 8.79
CA GLY A 124 -9.08 -13.78 8.97
C GLY A 124 -10.30 -13.02 8.44
N ILE A 125 -10.25 -11.68 8.38
CA ILE A 125 -11.34 -10.87 7.81
C ILE A 125 -11.53 -11.14 6.31
N PHE A 126 -10.43 -11.22 5.56
CA PHE A 126 -10.45 -11.45 4.10
C PHE A 126 -10.91 -12.88 3.82
N THR A 127 -10.33 -13.86 4.54
CA THR A 127 -10.74 -15.25 4.37
C THR A 127 -12.22 -15.43 4.73
N THR A 128 -12.71 -14.78 5.79
CA THR A 128 -14.13 -14.87 6.18
C THR A 128 -15.06 -14.26 5.14
N ALA A 129 -14.69 -13.12 4.55
CA ALA A 129 -15.46 -12.45 3.52
C ALA A 129 -15.46 -13.25 2.21
N PHE A 130 -14.30 -13.64 1.71
CA PHE A 130 -14.17 -14.26 0.39
C PHE A 130 -14.66 -15.72 0.36
N ASN A 131 -14.59 -16.46 1.48
CA ASN A 131 -15.23 -17.78 1.57
C ASN A 131 -16.76 -17.72 1.47
N LYS A 132 -17.37 -16.52 1.54
CA LYS A 132 -18.81 -16.36 1.30
C LYS A 132 -19.16 -16.16 -0.17
N ILE A 133 -18.18 -15.97 -1.06
CA ILE A 133 -18.42 -15.85 -2.49
C ILE A 133 -18.89 -17.22 -3.03
N VAL A 134 -19.89 -17.22 -3.89
CA VAL A 134 -20.37 -18.44 -4.54
C VAL A 134 -19.21 -19.14 -5.27
N GLY A 135 -19.01 -20.43 -5.05
CA GLY A 135 -17.91 -21.20 -5.66
C GLY A 135 -16.55 -21.11 -4.94
N ALA A 136 -16.46 -20.41 -3.79
CA ALA A 136 -15.18 -20.22 -3.11
C ALA A 136 -14.55 -21.53 -2.60
N ALA A 137 -15.36 -22.52 -2.22
CA ALA A 137 -14.85 -23.82 -1.76
C ALA A 137 -14.23 -24.60 -2.93
N GLU A 138 -14.94 -24.67 -4.05
CA GLU A 138 -14.55 -25.37 -5.27
C GLU A 138 -13.34 -24.70 -5.95
N TRP A 139 -13.25 -23.37 -5.91
CA TRP A 139 -12.06 -22.65 -6.36
C TRP A 139 -10.84 -22.99 -5.50
N LYS A 140 -11.02 -23.04 -4.17
CA LYS A 140 -9.93 -23.25 -3.22
C LYS A 140 -9.37 -24.67 -3.29
N ASP A 141 -10.22 -25.68 -3.43
CA ASP A 141 -9.78 -27.08 -3.55
C ASP A 141 -9.33 -27.47 -4.97
N GLY A 142 -9.52 -26.57 -5.95
CA GLY A 142 -9.12 -26.75 -7.34
C GLY A 142 -10.07 -27.62 -8.15
N SER A 143 -11.30 -27.86 -7.68
CA SER A 143 -12.33 -28.59 -8.41
C SER A 143 -13.13 -27.73 -9.39
N ALA A 144 -13.03 -26.39 -9.30
CA ALA A 144 -13.58 -25.45 -10.28
C ALA A 144 -12.47 -24.70 -11.04
N ASP A 145 -12.71 -24.49 -12.33
CA ASP A 145 -11.81 -23.72 -13.21
C ASP A 145 -11.85 -22.21 -12.91
N ASP A 146 -12.93 -21.72 -12.27
CA ASP A 146 -13.10 -20.32 -11.91
C ASP A 146 -13.98 -20.12 -10.66
N LEU A 147 -13.91 -18.93 -10.07
CA LEU A 147 -14.74 -18.52 -8.93
C LEU A 147 -16.12 -18.05 -9.41
N ALA A 148 -17.11 -18.95 -9.37
CA ALA A 148 -18.44 -18.75 -9.95
C ALA A 148 -19.18 -17.46 -9.53
N GLY A 149 -18.98 -17.00 -8.30
CA GLY A 149 -19.59 -15.78 -7.76
C GLY A 149 -18.81 -14.50 -8.04
N LEU A 150 -17.82 -14.52 -8.93
CA LEU A 150 -17.00 -13.36 -9.25
C LEU A 150 -16.88 -13.23 -10.77
N VAL A 151 -17.53 -12.21 -11.33
CA VAL A 151 -17.58 -11.98 -12.78
C VAL A 151 -17.03 -10.59 -13.11
N VAL A 152 -16.14 -10.53 -14.09
CA VAL A 152 -15.61 -9.29 -14.66
C VAL A 152 -16.33 -9.01 -15.98
N ASP A 153 -16.81 -7.79 -16.15
CA ASP A 153 -17.39 -7.28 -17.41
C ASP A 153 -16.88 -5.86 -17.67
N GLY A 154 -15.87 -5.75 -18.52
CA GLY A 154 -15.18 -4.48 -18.78
C GLY A 154 -14.56 -3.90 -17.51
N ASN A 155 -15.01 -2.72 -17.09
CA ASN A 155 -14.55 -2.06 -15.86
C ASN A 155 -15.42 -2.37 -14.63
N LYS A 156 -16.34 -3.34 -14.72
CA LYS A 156 -17.23 -3.72 -13.62
C LYS A 156 -16.90 -5.10 -13.09
N ILE A 157 -17.12 -5.26 -11.79
CA ILE A 157 -16.99 -6.53 -11.07
C ILE A 157 -18.32 -6.81 -10.40
N THR A 158 -18.87 -7.98 -10.69
CA THR A 158 -20.05 -8.51 -10.00
C THR A 158 -19.60 -9.58 -9.01
N ILE A 159 -19.95 -9.42 -7.74
CA ILE A 159 -19.65 -10.37 -6.67
C ILE A 159 -20.96 -10.87 -6.07
N THR A 160 -21.19 -12.17 -6.13
CA THR A 160 -22.36 -12.85 -5.54
C THR A 160 -21.94 -13.66 -4.33
N LEU A 161 -22.58 -13.37 -3.20
CA LEU A 161 -22.38 -14.06 -1.93
C LEU A 161 -23.42 -15.18 -1.73
N THR A 162 -23.04 -16.17 -0.94
CA THR A 162 -23.88 -17.29 -0.49
C THR A 162 -24.87 -16.89 0.62
N ALA A 163 -24.59 -15.80 1.34
CA ALA A 163 -25.45 -15.22 2.37
C ALA A 163 -25.13 -13.73 2.56
N PRO A 164 -26.09 -12.90 3.01
CA PRO A 164 -25.84 -11.49 3.24
C PRO A 164 -24.74 -11.26 4.29
N TYR A 165 -23.82 -10.34 4.01
CA TYR A 165 -22.69 -10.06 4.91
C TYR A 165 -22.38 -8.56 4.95
N SER A 166 -22.81 -7.89 6.01
CA SER A 166 -22.69 -6.43 6.15
C SER A 166 -21.24 -5.93 6.16
N ALA A 167 -20.28 -6.76 6.55
CA ALA A 167 -18.87 -6.41 6.56
C ALA A 167 -18.16 -6.62 5.22
N PHE A 168 -18.85 -7.09 4.16
CA PHE A 168 -18.22 -7.36 2.87
C PHE A 168 -17.60 -6.11 2.25
N ALA A 169 -18.38 -5.02 2.07
CA ALA A 169 -17.85 -3.79 1.49
C ALA A 169 -16.78 -3.10 2.36
N PRO A 170 -16.92 -3.02 3.70
CA PRO A 170 -15.81 -2.57 4.58
C PRO A 170 -14.55 -3.44 4.51
N THR A 171 -14.68 -4.73 4.17
CA THR A 171 -13.52 -5.61 3.95
C THR A 171 -12.77 -5.23 2.66
N LEU A 172 -13.50 -4.87 1.59
CA LEU A 172 -12.91 -4.38 0.34
C LEU A 172 -12.17 -3.05 0.50
N ALA A 173 -12.49 -2.28 1.54
CA ALA A 173 -11.79 -1.05 1.91
C ALA A 173 -10.46 -1.27 2.66
N GLN A 174 -10.16 -2.52 3.02
CA GLN A 174 -8.92 -2.93 3.70
C GLN A 174 -8.09 -3.89 2.85
N PHE A 175 -8.67 -4.44 1.78
CA PHE A 175 -8.05 -5.46 0.96
C PHE A 175 -7.23 -4.82 -0.17
N ALA A 176 -5.91 -4.87 -0.05
CA ALA A 176 -5.00 -4.34 -1.05
C ALA A 176 -5.14 -5.10 -2.38
N ILE A 177 -5.25 -4.37 -3.49
CA ILE A 177 -5.21 -4.96 -4.82
C ILE A 177 -3.74 -5.15 -5.23
N LEU A 178 -3.42 -6.31 -5.79
CA LEU A 178 -2.10 -6.69 -6.26
C LEU A 178 -2.07 -6.88 -7.79
N PRO A 179 -0.92 -6.64 -8.44
CA PRO A 179 -0.80 -6.67 -9.91
C PRO A 179 -0.83 -8.09 -10.46
N GLU A 180 -1.91 -8.44 -11.18
CA GLU A 180 -2.05 -9.75 -11.82
C GLU A 180 -0.91 -10.00 -12.81
N HIS A 181 -0.56 -8.99 -13.61
CA HIS A 181 0.45 -9.13 -14.67
C HIS A 181 1.85 -9.50 -14.14
N ILE A 182 2.09 -9.28 -12.85
CA ILE A 182 3.34 -9.66 -12.16
C ILE A 182 3.19 -11.01 -11.42
N LEU A 183 2.05 -11.22 -10.77
CA LEU A 183 1.91 -12.29 -9.76
C LEU A 183 1.12 -13.52 -10.26
N LYS A 184 0.52 -13.50 -11.44
CA LYS A 184 -0.34 -14.59 -11.94
C LYS A 184 0.34 -15.97 -11.99
N ASP A 185 1.66 -15.99 -12.17
CA ASP A 185 2.45 -17.22 -12.29
C ASP A 185 3.14 -17.62 -10.96
N GLU A 186 2.95 -16.85 -9.88
CA GLU A 186 3.48 -17.16 -8.55
C GLU A 186 2.68 -18.29 -7.88
N ASP A 187 3.34 -19.09 -7.04
CA ASP A 187 2.64 -20.03 -6.17
C ASP A 187 1.96 -19.26 -5.03
N PRO A 188 0.62 -19.30 -4.90
CA PRO A 188 -0.07 -18.59 -3.83
C PRO A 188 0.38 -19.02 -2.43
N LEU A 189 0.84 -20.27 -2.26
CA LEU A 189 1.34 -20.76 -0.97
C LEU A 189 2.68 -20.12 -0.59
N GLU A 190 3.46 -19.67 -1.58
CA GLU A 190 4.76 -19.02 -1.39
C GLU A 190 4.71 -17.50 -1.56
N LEU A 191 3.53 -16.91 -1.83
CA LEU A 191 3.41 -15.47 -2.05
C LEU A 191 4.06 -14.67 -0.91
N TYR A 192 3.82 -15.04 0.36
CA TYR A 192 4.42 -14.37 1.52
C TYR A 192 5.96 -14.29 1.45
N ASN A 193 6.59 -15.33 0.89
CA ASN A 193 8.04 -15.42 0.72
C ASN A 193 8.54 -14.91 -0.63
N SER A 194 7.68 -14.42 -1.52
CA SER A 194 8.08 -13.96 -2.85
C SER A 194 9.12 -12.82 -2.79
N SER A 195 9.95 -12.75 -3.82
CA SER A 195 10.89 -11.64 -4.05
C SER A 195 10.20 -10.35 -4.47
N PHE A 196 8.92 -10.42 -4.87
CA PHE A 196 8.07 -9.27 -5.16
C PHE A 196 8.11 -8.22 -4.05
N TRP A 197 8.13 -8.65 -2.78
CA TRP A 197 8.12 -7.74 -1.63
C TRP A 197 9.42 -6.97 -1.41
N THR A 198 10.52 -7.29 -2.12
CA THR A 198 11.74 -6.48 -2.04
C THR A 198 11.59 -5.13 -2.76
N ASN A 199 10.86 -5.11 -3.88
CA ASN A 199 10.57 -3.90 -4.64
C ASN A 199 9.23 -4.07 -5.40
N PRO A 200 8.10 -4.03 -4.69
CA PRO A 200 6.81 -4.34 -5.30
C PRO A 200 6.37 -3.27 -6.29
N VAL A 201 5.66 -3.70 -7.33
CA VAL A 201 4.89 -2.80 -8.17
C VAL A 201 3.72 -2.26 -7.35
N ALA A 202 3.64 -0.94 -7.25
CA ALA A 202 2.80 -0.22 -6.30
C ALA A 202 1.61 0.44 -7.00
N SER A 203 0.45 0.46 -6.36
CA SER A 203 -0.73 1.24 -6.80
C SER A 203 -0.88 2.56 -6.04
N GLY A 204 -0.20 2.68 -4.90
CA GLY A 204 -0.29 3.81 -3.97
C GLY A 204 0.52 5.04 -4.38
N MET A 205 0.47 6.03 -3.48
CA MET A 205 1.11 7.33 -3.65
C MET A 205 2.64 7.30 -3.52
N PHE A 206 3.18 6.23 -2.92
CA PHE A 206 4.61 5.96 -2.89
C PHE A 206 4.93 4.58 -3.49
N LYS A 207 6.16 4.41 -3.94
CA LYS A 207 6.78 3.14 -4.33
C LYS A 207 8.10 2.95 -3.58
N VAL A 208 8.61 1.73 -3.51
CA VAL A 208 9.92 1.47 -2.91
C VAL A 208 11.01 2.16 -3.73
N GLY A 209 11.90 2.86 -3.03
CA GLY A 209 13.12 3.44 -3.59
C GLY A 209 14.31 2.53 -3.32
N GLU A 210 15.13 2.93 -2.36
CA GLU A 210 16.27 2.13 -1.86
C GLU A 210 15.84 1.13 -0.79
N MET A 211 16.39 -0.09 -0.86
CA MET A 211 16.34 -1.12 0.18
C MET A 211 17.76 -1.42 0.65
N SER A 212 18.06 -1.14 1.91
CA SER A 212 19.29 -1.57 2.60
C SER A 212 18.94 -2.69 3.57
N THR A 213 19.19 -3.94 3.16
CA THR A 213 18.89 -5.15 3.93
C THR A 213 19.28 -5.03 5.40
N GLY A 214 18.31 -5.27 6.28
CA GLY A 214 18.47 -5.26 7.73
C GLY A 214 18.62 -3.87 8.38
N ASN A 215 18.72 -2.79 7.59
CA ASN A 215 18.89 -1.43 8.11
C ASN A 215 17.66 -0.56 7.85
N TYR A 216 17.30 -0.33 6.59
CA TYR A 216 16.18 0.54 6.22
C TYR A 216 15.68 0.26 4.81
N PHE A 217 14.48 0.75 4.51
CA PHE A 217 14.07 1.03 3.14
C PHE A 217 13.48 2.43 3.03
N THR A 218 13.39 2.92 1.80
CA THR A 218 12.81 4.22 1.50
C THR A 218 11.58 4.04 0.63
N LEU A 219 10.60 4.91 0.82
CA LEU A 219 9.50 5.09 -0.11
C LEU A 219 9.63 6.46 -0.77
N VAL A 220 9.49 6.50 -2.08
CA VAL A 220 9.55 7.72 -2.91
C VAL A 220 8.24 7.89 -3.67
N PRO A 221 7.82 9.12 -4.02
CA PRO A 221 6.56 9.35 -4.71
C PRO A 221 6.45 8.49 -5.98
N ASN A 222 5.29 7.87 -6.15
CA ASN A 222 4.96 7.14 -7.37
C ASN A 222 4.49 8.14 -8.43
N GLU A 223 5.25 8.28 -9.52
CA GLU A 223 4.93 9.20 -10.62
C GLU A 223 3.62 8.87 -11.36
N TYR A 224 3.13 7.64 -11.24
CA TYR A 224 1.89 7.18 -11.87
C TYR A 224 0.65 7.30 -10.97
N TYR A 225 0.80 7.77 -9.73
CA TYR A 225 -0.33 7.92 -8.82
C TYR A 225 -1.29 9.04 -9.28
N ALA A 226 -2.51 8.66 -9.65
CA ALA A 226 -3.53 9.58 -10.16
C ALA A 226 -4.16 10.48 -9.07
N GLY A 227 -3.95 10.16 -7.80
CA GLY A 227 -4.47 10.94 -6.67
C GLY A 227 -3.66 12.20 -6.39
N LYS A 228 -3.93 12.81 -5.22
CA LYS A 228 -3.22 14.02 -4.81
C LYS A 228 -1.76 13.70 -4.47
N ALA A 229 -0.84 14.35 -5.17
CA ALA A 229 0.59 14.19 -4.92
C ALA A 229 0.95 14.43 -3.44
N PRO A 230 1.81 13.56 -2.84
CA PRO A 230 2.27 13.76 -1.48
C PRO A 230 3.00 15.09 -1.29
N LYS A 231 2.86 15.67 -0.09
CA LYS A 231 3.71 16.79 0.34
C LYS A 231 5.04 16.32 0.94
N ILE A 232 5.11 15.05 1.35
CA ILE A 232 6.31 14.37 1.85
C ILE A 232 7.04 13.81 0.64
N GLN A 233 8.32 14.10 0.49
CA GLN A 233 9.10 13.69 -0.69
C GLN A 233 9.81 12.36 -0.49
N LYS A 234 9.94 11.90 0.75
CA LYS A 234 10.57 10.64 1.08
C LYS A 234 10.05 10.12 2.41
N VAL A 235 9.77 8.83 2.48
CA VAL A 235 9.58 8.12 3.74
C VAL A 235 10.79 7.22 3.94
N VAL A 236 11.35 7.19 5.14
CA VAL A 236 12.43 6.25 5.48
C VAL A 236 11.90 5.37 6.61
N ASN A 237 11.80 4.07 6.33
CA ASN A 237 11.50 3.07 7.33
C ASN A 237 12.79 2.43 7.83
N HIS A 238 13.11 2.65 9.11
CA HIS A 238 14.22 1.98 9.77
C HIS A 238 13.77 0.64 10.35
N PHE A 239 14.53 -0.41 10.11
CA PHE A 239 14.35 -1.67 10.81
C PHE A 239 14.95 -1.56 12.21
N VAL A 240 14.10 -1.68 13.23
CA VAL A 240 14.51 -1.57 14.63
C VAL A 240 13.97 -2.72 15.45
N ASN A 241 14.81 -3.26 16.35
CA ASN A 241 14.38 -4.30 17.28
C ASN A 241 13.60 -3.72 18.46
N ASP A 242 13.98 -2.53 18.91
CA ASP A 242 13.32 -1.79 19.98
C ASP A 242 12.82 -0.43 19.48
N PRO A 243 11.53 -0.32 19.13
CA PRO A 243 10.97 0.93 18.63
C PRO A 243 10.85 2.01 19.71
N ILE A 244 10.77 1.66 21.01
CA ILE A 244 10.67 2.64 22.11
C ILE A 244 11.99 3.40 22.26
N THR A 245 13.10 2.69 22.23
CA THR A 245 14.43 3.34 22.24
C THR A 245 14.61 4.23 21.01
N ALA A 246 14.17 3.77 19.84
CA ALA A 246 14.29 4.53 18.61
C ALA A 246 13.45 5.83 18.63
N ILE A 247 12.20 5.84 19.11
CA ILE A 247 11.41 7.08 19.24
C ILE A 247 12.02 8.03 20.27
N GLN A 248 12.54 7.54 21.39
CA GLN A 248 13.19 8.35 22.42
C GLN A 248 14.47 9.03 21.92
N SER A 249 15.21 8.38 21.03
CA SER A 249 16.41 8.96 20.40
C SER A 249 16.10 10.03 19.35
N GLY A 250 14.83 10.22 18.99
CA GLY A 250 14.40 11.14 17.94
C GLY A 250 14.69 10.63 16.52
N LEU A 251 14.88 9.31 16.36
CA LEU A 251 15.13 8.64 15.08
C LEU A 251 13.88 8.57 14.19
N MET A 252 12.68 8.54 14.78
CA MET A 252 11.41 8.45 14.06
C MET A 252 10.44 9.55 14.47
N ASP A 253 9.52 9.90 13.57
CA ASP A 253 8.49 10.90 13.76
C ASP A 253 7.17 10.28 14.23
N PHE A 254 6.96 8.99 13.96
CA PHE A 254 5.75 8.24 14.27
C PHE A 254 6.05 6.81 14.71
N TYR A 255 5.32 6.35 15.74
CA TYR A 255 5.31 4.96 16.20
C TYR A 255 3.87 4.51 16.49
N ASN A 256 3.52 3.30 16.07
CA ASN A 256 2.24 2.67 16.37
C ASN A 256 2.41 1.67 17.52
N SER A 257 1.58 1.80 18.56
CA SER A 257 1.61 0.96 19.77
C SER A 257 0.23 0.36 20.04
N ASN A 258 0.19 -0.93 20.36
CA ASN A 258 -1.01 -1.60 20.87
C ASN A 258 -1.27 -1.29 22.36
N SER A 259 -0.36 -0.59 23.04
CA SER A 259 -0.54 -0.11 24.40
C SER A 259 -1.35 1.19 24.39
N PRO A 260 -2.55 1.24 25.01
CA PRO A 260 -3.47 2.38 24.94
C PRO A 260 -2.92 3.74 25.40
N GLY A 261 -1.73 3.79 26.02
CA GLY A 261 -1.09 4.99 26.56
C GLY A 261 0.23 5.43 25.91
N ASN A 262 0.76 4.71 24.90
CA ASN A 262 2.14 4.91 24.40
C ASN A 262 2.24 5.36 22.93
N ASN A 263 1.18 5.92 22.34
CA ASN A 263 1.30 6.58 21.04
C ASN A 263 2.04 7.91 21.21
N ILE A 264 3.37 7.87 21.17
CA ILE A 264 4.24 9.05 21.29
C ILE A 264 4.36 9.69 19.91
N ARG A 265 3.86 10.92 19.76
CA ARG A 265 4.14 11.76 18.58
C ARG A 265 5.32 12.68 18.91
N ASN A 266 6.47 12.42 18.31
CA ASN A 266 7.56 13.40 18.27
C ASN A 266 7.36 14.27 17.02
N CYS A 267 6.39 15.19 17.08
CA CYS A 267 6.28 16.20 16.04
C CYS A 267 7.47 17.17 16.17
N LYS A 268 8.53 16.96 15.38
CA LYS A 268 9.51 18.02 15.11
C LYS A 268 8.80 19.07 14.25
N THR A 269 8.44 20.20 14.86
CA THR A 269 7.92 21.40 14.20
C THR A 269 8.98 22.10 13.38
#